data_AF-A0A0R0BXE9-F1
#
_entry.id   AF-A0A0R0BXE9-F1
#
_cell.length_a   1.000
_cell.length_b   1.000
_cell.length_c   1.000
_cell.angle_alpha   90.00
_cell.angle_beta   90.00
_cell.angle_gamma   90.00
#
_symmetry.space_group_name_H-M   'P 1'
#
loop_
_entity.id
_entity.type
_entity.pdbx_description
1 polymer ?
#
loop_
_entity_poly.entity_id
_entity_poly.type
_entity_poly.pdbx_seq_one_letter_code
_entity_poly.pdbx_strand_id
1 'polypeptide(L)'
;MLLQYPDSLGNIGDYKALVEAVHARQGLVAVATDLLALTLIAAPGEWGADIVVGNSQRFGVPFGFGGPHAAFMACRDAYKRSMPGRLIGVSVDAEGKAAYRLTLQTREQHIRREKATSNICTAQVLLAVMASMYAVYHGPEGLLRIARRTHRLAAILASALRTAGVAVGNDFFDTLHITGV
;
A
#
# COMPACT_ATOMS: atom_id res chain seq x y z
N MET A 1 -16.53 1.10 1.34
CA MET A 1 -15.95 2.38 1.78
C MET A 1 -14.48 2.42 1.41
N LEU A 2 -13.98 3.56 0.93
CA LEU A 2 -12.56 3.77 0.64
C LEU A 2 -11.99 4.80 1.63
N LEU A 3 -10.89 4.45 2.29
CA LEU A 3 -10.15 5.33 3.20
C LEU A 3 -8.74 5.57 2.67
N GLN A 4 -8.07 6.61 3.18
CA GLN A 4 -6.64 6.83 2.95
C GLN A 4 -5.91 6.91 4.31
N TYR A 5 -4.75 6.25 4.42
CA TYR A 5 -4.01 6.11 5.68
C TYR A 5 -2.47 6.06 5.43
N PRO A 6 -1.68 7.04 5.87
CA PRO A 6 -2.09 8.39 6.30
C PRO A 6 -2.89 9.10 5.20
N ASP A 7 -3.78 10.03 5.59
CA ASP A 7 -4.64 10.74 4.64
C ASP A 7 -3.88 11.79 3.80
N SER A 8 -4.56 12.45 2.86
CA SER A 8 -3.95 13.46 1.98
C SER A 8 -3.46 14.72 2.69
N LEU A 9 -3.92 14.97 3.91
CA LEU A 9 -3.46 16.05 4.78
C LEU A 9 -2.36 15.56 5.75
N GLY A 10 -1.97 14.29 5.65
CA GLY A 10 -0.95 13.66 6.46
C GLY A 10 -1.47 13.04 7.76
N ASN A 11 -2.77 13.11 8.06
CA ASN A 11 -3.29 12.63 9.34
C ASN A 11 -3.27 11.11 9.42
N ILE A 12 -2.95 10.60 10.62
CA ILE A 12 -3.00 9.18 10.96
C ILE A 12 -4.24 8.93 11.82
N GLY A 13 -5.35 8.53 11.19
CA GLY A 13 -6.61 8.27 11.89
C GLY A 13 -6.69 6.87 12.53
N ASP A 14 -7.43 6.76 13.64
CA ASP A 14 -7.91 5.47 14.16
C ASP A 14 -9.24 5.10 13.48
N TYR A 15 -9.19 4.09 12.62
CA TYR A 15 -10.33 3.66 11.82
C TYR A 15 -11.00 2.38 12.33
N LYS A 16 -10.57 1.80 13.46
CA LYS A 16 -11.08 0.49 13.90
C LYS A 16 -12.60 0.49 14.12
N ALA A 17 -13.11 1.45 14.89
CA ALA A 17 -14.55 1.59 15.15
C ALA A 17 -15.35 1.87 13.85
N LEU A 18 -14.76 2.62 12.92
CA LEU A 18 -15.37 2.90 11.63
C LEU A 18 -15.46 1.63 10.77
N VAL A 19 -14.42 0.79 10.76
CA VAL A 19 -14.42 -0.49 10.07
C VAL A 19 -15.49 -1.42 10.64
N GLU A 20 -15.56 -1.55 11.96
CA GLU A 20 -16.58 -2.37 12.64
C GLU A 20 -18.00 -1.90 12.28
N ALA A 21 -18.24 -0.58 12.24
CA ALA A 21 -19.53 -0.01 11.85
C ALA A 21 -19.90 -0.30 10.38
N VAL A 22 -18.92 -0.33 9.46
CA VAL A 22 -19.16 -0.69 8.06
C VAL A 22 -19.44 -2.19 7.92
N HIS A 23 -18.67 -3.03 8.61
CA HIS A 23 -18.87 -4.48 8.62
C HIS A 23 -20.23 -4.88 9.20
N ALA A 24 -20.71 -4.19 10.25
CA ALA A 24 -22.05 -4.38 10.82
C ALA A 24 -23.19 -4.14 9.80
N ARG A 25 -22.89 -3.43 8.71
CA ARG A 25 -23.80 -3.16 7.58
C ARG A 25 -23.45 -3.98 6.33
N GLN A 26 -22.67 -5.05 6.50
CA GLN A 26 -22.20 -5.93 5.42
C GLN A 26 -21.37 -5.21 4.33
N GLY A 27 -20.84 -4.03 4.63
CA GLY A 27 -19.96 -3.30 3.73
C GLY A 27 -18.51 -3.79 3.80
N LEU A 28 -17.71 -3.44 2.80
CA LEU A 28 -16.27 -3.68 2.78
C LEU A 28 -15.47 -2.38 2.96
N VAL A 29 -14.31 -2.49 3.57
CA VAL A 29 -13.37 -1.37 3.76
C VAL A 29 -12.12 -1.60 2.91
N ALA A 30 -11.92 -0.72 1.94
CA ALA A 30 -10.67 -0.61 1.18
C ALA A 30 -9.85 0.58 1.68
N VAL A 31 -8.53 0.44 1.72
CA VAL A 31 -7.62 1.45 2.28
C VAL A 31 -6.48 1.73 1.32
N ALA A 32 -6.37 2.96 0.85
CA ALA A 32 -5.20 3.47 0.16
C ALA A 32 -4.13 3.84 1.20
N THR A 33 -2.91 3.35 1.05
CA THR A 33 -1.85 3.53 2.05
C THR A 33 -0.46 3.65 1.42
N ASP A 34 0.50 4.03 2.25
CA ASP A 34 1.91 4.19 1.88
C ASP A 34 2.80 3.11 2.51
N LEU A 35 3.56 2.36 1.70
CA LEU A 35 4.40 1.25 2.20
C LEU A 35 5.50 1.70 3.16
N LEU A 36 6.05 2.90 3.01
CA LEU A 36 7.08 3.41 3.90
C LEU A 36 6.48 3.82 5.25
N ALA A 37 5.32 4.48 5.24
CA ALA A 37 4.59 4.83 6.45
C ALA A 37 4.27 3.58 7.29
N LEU A 38 3.79 2.50 6.63
CA LEU A 38 3.46 1.22 7.27
C LEU A 38 4.63 0.48 7.92
N THR A 39 5.87 0.96 7.76
CA THR A 39 7.00 0.43 8.53
C THR A 39 7.03 0.97 9.97
N LEU A 40 6.26 2.03 10.28
CA LEU A 40 6.20 2.68 11.60
C LEU A 40 4.82 2.61 12.26
N ILE A 41 3.75 2.50 11.48
CA ILE A 41 2.37 2.56 11.94
C ILE A 41 1.63 1.26 11.67
N ALA A 42 0.60 0.97 12.46
CA ALA A 42 -0.17 -0.27 12.37
C ALA A 42 -0.74 -0.48 10.95
N ALA A 43 -0.52 -1.66 10.37
CA ALA A 43 -0.97 -1.93 9.01
C ALA A 43 -2.51 -2.02 8.94
N PRO A 44 -3.15 -1.63 7.82
CA PRO A 44 -4.60 -1.68 7.70
C PRO A 44 -5.27 -3.03 7.98
N GLY A 45 -4.55 -4.12 7.71
CA GLY A 45 -5.03 -5.47 8.02
C GLY A 45 -5.21 -5.74 9.51
N GLU A 46 -4.44 -5.06 10.38
CA GLU A 46 -4.48 -5.26 11.85
C GLU A 46 -5.75 -4.69 12.48
N TRP A 47 -6.30 -3.62 11.91
CA TRP A 47 -7.55 -2.99 12.37
C TRP A 47 -8.77 -3.31 11.51
N GLY A 48 -8.64 -4.29 10.62
CA GLY A 48 -9.79 -4.93 9.99
C GLY A 48 -10.05 -4.58 8.53
N ALA A 49 -9.17 -3.85 7.84
CA ALA A 49 -9.34 -3.57 6.41
C ALA A 49 -9.44 -4.86 5.56
N ASP A 50 -10.29 -4.83 4.53
CA ASP A 50 -10.55 -5.97 3.66
C ASP A 50 -9.65 -5.99 2.42
N ILE A 51 -9.36 -4.79 1.91
CA ILE A 51 -8.56 -4.55 0.72
C ILE A 51 -7.60 -3.39 1.04
N VAL A 52 -6.34 -3.53 0.66
CA VAL A 52 -5.32 -2.49 0.86
C VAL A 52 -4.64 -2.23 -0.48
N VAL A 53 -4.57 -0.96 -0.87
CA VAL A 53 -4.00 -0.53 -2.15
C VAL A 53 -3.03 0.62 -1.94
N GLY A 54 -2.19 0.90 -2.92
CA GLY A 54 -1.33 2.09 -2.91
C GLY A 54 -0.28 2.02 -4.00
N ASN A 55 0.73 2.88 -3.88
CA ASN A 55 1.83 2.97 -4.85
C ASN A 55 3.14 2.51 -4.21
N SER A 56 3.91 1.66 -4.90
CA SER A 56 5.23 1.22 -4.46
C SER A 56 6.37 2.13 -4.95
N GLN A 57 6.07 3.27 -5.58
CA GLN A 57 7.04 4.18 -6.20
C GLN A 57 8.21 4.54 -5.28
N ARG A 58 7.91 4.93 -4.04
CA ARG A 58 8.94 5.40 -3.11
C ARG A 58 9.89 4.30 -2.63
N PHE A 59 9.64 3.04 -3.01
CA PHE A 59 10.61 1.95 -2.87
C PHE A 59 11.52 1.93 -4.10
N GLY A 60 12.36 2.97 -4.23
CA GLY A 60 13.47 2.98 -5.18
C GLY A 60 13.13 3.20 -6.66
N VAL A 61 11.92 3.69 -6.99
CA VAL A 61 11.54 4.00 -8.37
C VAL A 61 11.51 5.52 -8.58
N PRO A 62 12.05 6.08 -9.69
CA PRO A 62 12.02 7.51 -9.95
C PRO A 62 10.61 8.11 -10.02
N PHE A 63 10.46 9.40 -9.74
CA PHE A 63 9.15 10.09 -9.87
C PHE A 63 8.56 9.99 -11.27
N GLY A 64 9.39 10.04 -12.32
CA GLY A 64 8.98 9.79 -13.70
C GLY A 64 7.88 10.73 -14.22
N PHE A 65 7.70 11.90 -13.60
CA PHE A 65 6.62 12.85 -13.89
C PHE A 65 5.23 12.18 -14.00
N GLY A 66 4.98 11.17 -13.16
CA GLY A 66 3.73 10.41 -13.13
C GLY A 66 3.90 8.90 -13.32
N GLY A 67 5.02 8.42 -13.84
CA GLY A 67 5.28 6.98 -13.92
C GLY A 67 6.37 6.56 -14.92
N PRO A 68 6.47 5.26 -15.20
CA PRO A 68 5.62 4.18 -14.67
C PRO A 68 5.94 3.81 -13.22
N HIS A 69 4.93 3.45 -12.43
CA HIS A 69 5.07 2.89 -11.08
C HIS A 69 4.17 1.68 -10.90
N ALA A 70 4.60 0.71 -10.10
CA ALA A 70 3.73 -0.38 -9.70
C ALA A 70 2.82 0.06 -8.55
N ALA A 71 1.50 -0.04 -8.77
CA ALA A 71 0.56 -0.06 -7.67
C ALA A 71 0.61 -1.43 -6.97
N PHE A 72 0.38 -1.45 -5.66
CA PHE A 72 0.15 -2.69 -4.92
C PHE A 72 -1.34 -2.85 -4.59
N MET A 73 -1.78 -4.10 -4.48
CA MET A 73 -3.10 -4.47 -3.99
C MET A 73 -2.97 -5.77 -3.18
N ALA A 74 -3.51 -5.77 -1.97
CA ALA A 74 -3.66 -6.93 -1.11
C ALA A 74 -5.12 -7.02 -0.66
N CYS A 75 -5.59 -8.23 -0.37
CA CYS A 75 -6.93 -8.45 0.16
C CYS A 75 -6.95 -9.67 1.10
N ARG A 76 -8.02 -9.80 1.88
CA ARG A 76 -8.29 -11.04 2.64
C ARG A 76 -8.39 -12.25 1.72
N ASP A 77 -8.00 -13.43 2.21
CA ASP A 77 -8.01 -14.68 1.43
C ASP A 77 -9.38 -14.98 0.80
N ALA A 78 -10.48 -14.64 1.51
CA ALA A 78 -11.86 -14.79 1.02
C ALA A 78 -12.11 -14.08 -0.33
N TYR A 79 -11.36 -13.01 -0.64
CA TYR A 79 -11.53 -12.21 -1.86
C TYR A 79 -10.52 -12.52 -2.96
N LYS A 80 -9.57 -13.47 -2.75
CA LYS A 80 -8.50 -13.75 -3.73
C LYS A 80 -9.01 -14.16 -5.11
N ARG A 81 -10.19 -14.82 -5.16
CA ARG A 81 -10.83 -15.23 -6.43
C ARG A 81 -11.40 -14.04 -7.23
N SER A 82 -11.57 -12.90 -6.58
CA SER A 82 -12.06 -11.65 -7.19
C SER A 82 -10.94 -10.67 -7.50
N MET A 83 -9.68 -10.96 -7.13
CA MET A 83 -8.57 -10.03 -7.37
C MET A 83 -8.37 -9.78 -8.87
N PRO A 84 -8.10 -8.51 -9.26
CA PRO A 84 -7.72 -8.16 -10.62
C PRO A 84 -6.26 -8.55 -10.90
N GLY A 85 -5.95 -8.80 -12.17
CA GLY A 85 -4.58 -9.02 -12.63
C GLY A 85 -3.94 -10.33 -12.18
N ARG A 86 -2.62 -10.36 -12.32
CA ARG A 86 -1.77 -11.54 -12.22
C ARG A 86 -1.38 -11.82 -10.77
N LEU A 87 -1.31 -13.09 -10.39
CA LEU A 87 -0.83 -13.55 -9.09
C LEU A 87 0.21 -14.64 -9.29
N ILE A 88 1.32 -14.58 -8.56
CA ILE A 88 2.31 -15.65 -8.52
C ILE A 88 1.97 -16.60 -7.37
N GLY A 89 1.97 -17.90 -7.65
CA GLY A 89 1.78 -18.95 -6.65
C GLY A 89 2.88 -19.99 -6.72
N VAL A 90 3.18 -20.60 -5.57
CA VAL A 90 4.06 -21.77 -5.47
C VAL A 90 3.30 -23.00 -5.97
N SER A 91 3.99 -23.83 -6.74
CA SER A 91 3.54 -25.11 -7.28
C SER A 91 4.71 -26.10 -7.22
N VAL A 92 4.51 -27.28 -7.78
CA VAL A 92 5.54 -28.31 -7.91
C VAL A 92 5.80 -28.56 -9.41
N ASP A 93 7.07 -28.74 -9.79
CA ASP A 93 7.48 -29.12 -11.15
C ASP A 93 7.41 -30.63 -11.39
N ALA A 94 7.82 -31.09 -12.58
CA ALA A 94 7.80 -32.50 -12.95
C ALA A 94 8.78 -33.37 -12.12
N GLU A 95 9.77 -32.76 -11.48
CA GLU A 95 10.77 -33.43 -10.63
C GLU A 95 10.39 -33.39 -9.14
N GLY A 96 9.21 -32.88 -8.80
CA GLY A 96 8.78 -32.76 -7.40
C GLY A 96 9.35 -31.54 -6.66
N LYS A 97 10.01 -30.61 -7.36
CA LYS A 97 10.63 -29.42 -6.76
C LYS A 97 9.67 -28.24 -6.74
N ALA A 98 9.84 -27.36 -5.75
CA ALA A 98 9.05 -26.13 -5.65
C ALA A 98 9.36 -25.19 -6.83
N ALA A 99 8.32 -24.70 -7.50
CA ALA A 99 8.40 -23.80 -8.64
C ALA A 99 7.33 -22.71 -8.58
N TYR A 100 7.58 -21.56 -9.22
CA TYR A 100 6.62 -20.45 -9.26
C TYR A 100 5.89 -20.41 -10.60
N ARG A 101 4.59 -20.09 -10.56
CA ARG A 101 3.78 -19.87 -11.77
C ARG A 101 2.69 -18.82 -11.56
N LEU A 102 2.13 -18.32 -12.66
CA LEU A 102 0.87 -17.58 -12.60
C LEU A 102 -0.25 -18.52 -12.11
N THR A 103 -1.01 -18.07 -11.10
CA THR A 103 -2.08 -18.84 -10.46
C THR A 103 -3.44 -18.18 -10.60
N LEU A 104 -4.50 -18.97 -10.46
CA LEU A 104 -5.89 -18.54 -10.59
C LEU A 104 -6.14 -17.76 -11.89
N GLN A 105 -5.50 -18.15 -13.00
CA GLN A 105 -5.54 -17.42 -14.27
C GLN A 105 -6.93 -17.35 -14.89
N THR A 106 -7.86 -18.23 -14.47
CA THR A 106 -9.27 -18.17 -14.89
C THR A 106 -9.95 -16.86 -14.54
N ARG A 107 -9.38 -16.02 -13.67
CA ARG A 107 -9.88 -14.66 -13.40
C ARG A 107 -9.60 -13.66 -14.52
N GLU A 108 -8.60 -13.91 -15.36
CA GLU A 108 -8.03 -12.93 -16.27
C GLU A 108 -8.73 -12.89 -17.64
N GLN A 109 -8.58 -11.77 -18.35
CA GLN A 109 -9.26 -11.47 -19.61
C GLN A 109 -9.00 -12.50 -20.72
N HIS A 110 -7.81 -13.11 -20.75
CA HIS A 110 -7.44 -14.10 -21.77
C HIS A 110 -8.22 -15.43 -21.65
N ILE A 111 -8.85 -15.70 -20.50
CA ILE A 111 -9.72 -16.87 -20.28
C ILE A 111 -11.20 -16.45 -20.21
N ARG A 112 -11.54 -15.48 -19.35
CA ARG A 112 -12.94 -15.13 -19.08
C ARG A 112 -13.50 -13.95 -19.88
N ARG A 113 -12.67 -13.25 -20.66
CA ARG A 113 -13.07 -12.12 -21.52
C ARG A 113 -13.92 -11.12 -20.73
N GLU A 114 -15.16 -10.87 -21.14
CA GLU A 114 -16.10 -9.96 -20.48
C GLU A 114 -16.47 -10.36 -19.04
N LYS A 115 -16.28 -11.63 -18.65
CA LYS A 115 -16.51 -12.13 -17.29
C LYS A 115 -15.26 -12.13 -16.41
N ALA A 116 -14.15 -11.55 -16.88
CA ALA A 116 -12.93 -11.42 -16.11
C ALA A 116 -13.08 -10.43 -14.95
N THR A 117 -12.22 -10.53 -13.94
CA THR A 117 -12.24 -9.64 -12.77
C THR A 117 -11.76 -8.22 -13.11
N SER A 118 -11.07 -8.04 -14.23
CA SER A 118 -10.62 -6.76 -14.79
C SER A 118 -10.19 -6.95 -16.25
N ASN A 119 -10.15 -5.85 -17.00
CA ASN A 119 -9.59 -5.80 -18.36
C ASN A 119 -8.04 -5.70 -18.39
N ILE A 120 -7.38 -5.58 -17.24
CA ILE A 120 -5.92 -5.43 -17.17
C ILE A 120 -5.18 -6.61 -17.84
N CYS A 121 -4.17 -6.29 -18.64
CA CYS A 121 -3.32 -7.28 -19.32
C CYS A 121 -1.83 -6.99 -19.10
N THR A 122 -1.35 -5.89 -19.69
CA THR A 122 -0.05 -5.30 -19.34
C THR A 122 -0.20 -4.58 -18.00
N ALA A 123 0.62 -4.97 -17.04
CA ALA A 123 0.73 -4.32 -15.73
C ALA A 123 2.11 -3.65 -15.61
N GLN A 124 2.61 -3.48 -14.39
CA GLN A 124 3.86 -2.77 -14.11
C GLN A 124 4.93 -3.71 -13.52
N VAL A 125 5.15 -4.86 -14.18
CA VAL A 125 5.99 -5.96 -13.66
C VAL A 125 7.42 -5.50 -13.38
N LEU A 126 8.06 -4.79 -14.31
CA LEU A 126 9.43 -4.32 -14.12
C LEU A 126 9.57 -3.42 -12.88
N LEU A 127 8.61 -2.53 -12.65
CA LEU A 127 8.65 -1.60 -11.53
C LEU A 127 8.28 -2.29 -10.21
N ALA A 128 7.45 -3.33 -10.25
CA ALA A 128 7.21 -4.20 -9.10
C ALA A 128 8.50 -4.96 -8.72
N VAL A 129 9.29 -5.40 -9.70
CA VAL A 129 10.61 -6.01 -9.46
C VAL A 129 11.59 -5.01 -8.87
N MET A 130 11.65 -3.77 -9.37
CA MET A 130 12.50 -2.73 -8.79
C MET A 130 12.14 -2.46 -7.32
N ALA A 131 10.83 -2.29 -7.03
CA ALA A 131 10.36 -2.06 -5.67
C ALA A 131 10.60 -3.24 -4.74
N SER A 132 10.48 -4.49 -5.23
CA SER A 132 10.80 -5.68 -4.42
C SER A 132 12.30 -5.78 -4.15
N MET A 133 13.15 -5.50 -5.14
CA MET A 133 14.60 -5.47 -4.96
C MET A 133 15.05 -4.37 -4.01
N TYR A 134 14.37 -3.22 -4.00
CA TYR A 134 14.60 -2.18 -2.99
C TYR A 134 14.34 -2.70 -1.57
N ALA A 135 13.22 -3.39 -1.36
CA ALA A 135 12.90 -4.00 -0.07
C ALA A 135 13.90 -5.10 0.32
N VAL A 136 14.31 -5.95 -0.62
CA VAL A 136 15.36 -6.99 -0.40
C VAL A 136 16.70 -6.35 -0.03
N TYR A 137 17.12 -5.31 -0.75
CA TYR A 137 18.40 -4.65 -0.54
C TYR A 137 18.49 -3.96 0.82
N HIS A 138 17.41 -3.28 1.23
CA HIS A 138 17.39 -2.57 2.51
C HIS A 138 17.07 -3.48 3.70
N GLY A 139 16.28 -4.53 3.51
CA GLY A 139 15.72 -5.34 4.58
C GLY A 139 14.78 -4.54 5.50
N PRO A 140 14.13 -5.20 6.47
CA PRO A 140 13.21 -4.54 7.39
C PRO A 140 13.89 -3.43 8.20
N GLU A 141 15.14 -3.64 8.64
CA GLU A 141 15.88 -2.63 9.41
C GLU A 141 16.24 -1.42 8.55
N GLY A 142 16.56 -1.61 7.27
CA GLY A 142 16.87 -0.51 6.36
C GLY A 142 15.65 0.32 6.04
N LEU A 143 14.52 -0.32 5.75
CA LEU A 143 13.25 0.38 5.54
C LEU A 143 12.83 1.15 6.80
N LEU A 144 12.96 0.54 7.98
CA LEU A 144 12.71 1.20 9.26
C LEU A 144 13.63 2.40 9.50
N ARG A 145 14.92 2.30 9.17
CA ARG A 145 15.86 3.43 9.25
C ARG A 145 15.44 4.57 8.34
N ILE A 146 15.04 4.27 7.10
CA ILE A 146 14.60 5.27 6.11
C ILE A 146 13.33 5.96 6.62
N ALA A 147 12.33 5.21 7.04
CA ALA A 147 11.07 5.77 7.53
C ALA A 147 11.27 6.62 8.79
N ARG A 148 12.06 6.16 9.77
CA ARG A 148 12.39 6.94 10.98
C ARG A 148 13.11 8.23 10.63
N ARG A 149 14.03 8.21 9.66
CA ARG A 149 14.72 9.42 9.20
C ARG A 149 13.75 10.40 8.57
N THR A 150 12.89 9.94 7.66
CA THR A 150 11.87 10.78 7.00
C THR A 150 10.94 11.41 8.04
N HIS A 151 10.38 10.61 8.94
CA HIS A 151 9.50 11.09 10.00
C HIS A 151 10.20 12.07 10.94
N ARG A 152 11.44 11.80 11.35
CA ARG A 152 12.23 12.70 12.19
C ARG A 152 12.42 14.08 11.54
N LEU A 153 12.70 14.12 10.23
CA LEU A 153 12.85 15.39 9.51
C LEU A 153 11.53 16.18 9.48
N ALA A 154 10.41 15.49 9.23
CA ALA A 154 9.08 16.11 9.29
C ALA A 154 8.76 16.63 10.70
N ALA A 155 9.10 15.88 11.75
CA ALA A 155 8.89 16.28 13.14
C ALA A 155 9.73 17.50 13.56
N ILE A 156 10.99 17.57 13.10
CA ILE A 156 11.85 18.75 13.32
C ILE A 156 11.23 19.98 12.66
N LEU A 157 10.77 19.86 11.40
CA LEU A 157 10.10 20.95 10.70
C LEU A 157 8.82 21.40 11.41
N ALA A 158 7.96 20.45 11.81
CA ALA A 158 6.75 20.74 12.56
C ALA A 158 7.04 21.47 13.88
N SER A 159 8.08 21.04 14.61
CA SER A 159 8.50 21.72 15.84
C SER A 159 8.95 23.16 15.59
N ALA A 160 9.73 23.40 14.53
CA ALA A 160 10.19 24.74 14.20
C ALA A 160 9.01 25.67 13.82
N LEU A 161 8.07 25.17 13.02
CA LEU A 161 6.85 25.91 12.65
C LEU A 161 5.98 26.24 13.86
N ARG A 162 5.78 25.28 14.77
CA ARG A 162 5.02 25.51 16.02
C ARG A 162 5.69 26.55 16.92
N THR A 163 7.01 26.53 17.05
CA THR A 163 7.76 27.56 17.79
C THR A 163 7.59 28.95 17.16
N ALA A 164 7.44 29.03 15.83
CA ALA A 164 7.15 30.26 15.11
C ALA A 164 5.67 30.69 15.19
N GLY A 165 4.83 30.01 15.97
CA GLY A 165 3.41 30.32 16.14
C GLY A 165 2.50 29.78 15.02
N VAL A 166 3.02 28.95 14.12
CA VAL A 166 2.24 28.37 13.01
C VAL A 166 1.50 27.12 13.47
N ALA A 167 0.21 26.99 13.12
CA ALA A 167 -0.59 25.81 13.45
C ALA A 167 -0.26 24.65 12.49
N VAL A 168 0.20 23.53 13.05
CA VAL A 168 0.58 22.31 12.32
C VAL A 168 -0.13 21.10 12.92
N GLY A 169 -0.73 20.25 12.09
CA GLY A 169 -1.39 19.00 12.49
C GLY A 169 -0.52 18.11 13.39
N ASN A 170 -1.16 17.31 14.25
CA ASN A 170 -0.47 16.58 15.33
C ASN A 170 0.11 15.23 14.89
N ASP A 171 -0.71 14.38 14.26
CA ASP A 171 -0.38 12.99 13.98
C ASP A 171 -0.08 12.81 12.49
N PHE A 172 1.19 12.74 12.14
CA PHE A 172 1.64 12.60 10.75
C PHE A 172 2.83 11.66 10.61
N PHE A 173 2.97 11.08 9.41
CA PHE A 173 4.18 10.36 9.04
C PHE A 173 5.24 11.32 8.46
N ASP A 174 5.01 11.84 7.26
CA ASP A 174 5.96 12.69 6.52
C ASP A 174 5.33 13.95 5.90
N THR A 175 4.02 14.16 6.12
CA THR A 175 3.23 15.19 5.46
C THR A 175 2.60 16.09 6.52
N LEU A 176 2.82 17.41 6.43
CA LEU A 176 2.32 18.38 7.40
C LEU A 176 1.19 19.21 6.79
N HIS A 177 0.01 19.17 7.40
CA HIS A 177 -1.03 20.15 7.12
C HIS A 177 -0.79 21.40 7.98
N ILE A 178 -0.57 22.52 7.31
CA ILE A 178 -0.31 23.82 7.93
C ILE A 178 -1.55 24.71 7.74
N THR A 179 -1.99 25.35 8.81
CA THR A 179 -3.17 26.21 8.81
C THR A 179 -2.86 27.56 9.46
N GLY A 180 -3.65 28.58 9.12
CA GLY A 180 -3.52 29.91 9.74
C GLY A 180 -2.23 30.65 9.41
N VAL A 181 -1.66 30.38 8.22
CA VAL A 181 -0.55 31.15 7.62
C VAL A 181 -1.11 32.22 6.70
#